data_AF-A0AAE3W523-F1
#
_entry.id   AF-A0AAE3W523-F1
#
_cell.length_a   1.000
_cell.length_b   1.000
_cell.length_c   1.000
_cell.angle_alpha   90.00
_cell.angle_beta   90.00
_cell.angle_gamma   90.00
#
_symmetry.space_group_name_H-M   'P 1'
#
loop_
_entity.id
_entity.type
_entity.pdbx_description
1 polymer ?
#
loop_
_entity_poly.entity_id
_entity_poly.type
_entity_poly.pdbx_seq_one_letter_code
_entity_poly.pdbx_strand_id
1 'polypeptide(L)'
;MSSQSATYVSGTSYTFDRLVAQQILGVTANQRLRVSNTYDPATRRLTNRQIDAENATTANSWDDKFTTEYGYDATGNVTAIAGKTAGARDQVECYSYDHLRRLTQAWTEADWGCTTPQRTGADPYRLSWTYDKTGNRTTQTAYGASGNTTDVYTYPAAGGAKPHAVTSITDGSGTDSFTYDNAGNTTARTVDGVAQTLTWDAEGHLATVTQGADQHGYVYDAAGNRLLRRAPGTVTLYLPDGTELKLTTASGQVDGSRYYTHNGETVGVRTVTGLTRQFADHHGTSNVAVAANGTITRRRSLPFGESRGTDPTWTGDRGFVGGTRDSTGLTHLGAREYDPATGRFISQDPVIDFNDPQQTNGYAYSNNSPAAFTDPDGLRSTDIVTKRVVKKAMGSIAKKPTATKTVAKIGTKKPVGGSIGRKAIVTPVKKTVGKSGTKKPAGGSIGRKATVTPVKKAVGKTGRNVGARGVSKPPAFRAIKNPSPSPMPSPGDGPVQNCAEQSNCNFYNCMPGSICNFNQGNPVPVPNPSPAPAAPRDGDEYSLDELITDIGIILAGAGIGLFLGPVGAVAGAVAGLGIVLMIRGCEATKSRCRFGSQ
;
A
#
# COMPACT_ATOMS: atom_id res chain seq x y z
N MET A 1 15.80 4.67 -21.01
CA MET A 1 15.59 3.33 -20.41
C MET A 1 15.29 2.34 -21.52
N SER A 2 16.12 1.31 -21.70
CA SER A 2 16.02 0.32 -22.77
C SER A 2 16.49 -1.07 -22.31
N SER A 3 16.09 -2.11 -23.02
CA SER A 3 16.77 -3.42 -23.09
C SER A 3 17.29 -3.62 -24.51
N GLN A 4 18.03 -4.71 -24.76
CA GLN A 4 18.54 -5.03 -26.11
C GLN A 4 17.43 -5.10 -27.18
N SER A 5 16.20 -5.43 -26.78
CA SER A 5 15.06 -5.63 -27.70
C SER A 5 14.11 -4.43 -27.82
N ALA A 6 14.20 -3.42 -26.95
CA ALA A 6 13.27 -2.28 -26.96
C ALA A 6 13.75 -1.08 -26.12
N THR A 7 13.45 0.14 -26.58
CA THR A 7 13.47 1.33 -25.71
C THR A 7 12.10 1.53 -25.06
N TYR A 8 12.06 1.57 -23.73
CA TYR A 8 10.85 1.76 -22.95
C TYR A 8 10.55 3.26 -22.78
N VAL A 9 11.55 4.03 -22.34
CA VAL A 9 11.49 5.50 -22.23
C VAL A 9 12.68 6.08 -22.98
N SER A 10 12.40 6.90 -24.00
CA SER A 10 13.39 7.55 -24.86
C SER A 10 13.72 8.98 -24.41
N GLY A 11 12.81 9.64 -23.70
CA GLY A 11 13.03 10.99 -23.16
C GLY A 11 12.32 11.25 -21.84
N THR A 12 12.89 12.12 -21.02
CA THR A 12 12.22 12.68 -19.84
C THR A 12 12.69 14.11 -19.64
N SER A 13 11.75 15.04 -19.50
CA SER A 13 12.01 16.42 -19.11
C SER A 13 11.44 16.71 -17.73
N TYR A 14 12.01 17.72 -17.08
CA TYR A 14 11.67 18.12 -15.73
C TYR A 14 11.36 19.61 -15.67
N THR A 15 10.53 20.00 -14.72
CA THR A 15 10.39 21.39 -14.29
C THR A 15 11.68 21.88 -13.61
N PHE A 16 11.81 23.19 -13.39
CA PHE A 16 13.01 23.78 -12.77
C PHE A 16 13.33 23.22 -11.37
N ASP A 17 12.31 22.78 -10.63
CA ASP A 17 12.36 22.15 -9.31
C ASP A 17 12.39 20.60 -9.37
N ARG A 18 12.65 20.03 -10.55
CA ARG A 18 12.88 18.58 -10.77
C ARG A 18 11.63 17.69 -10.65
N LEU A 19 10.42 18.23 -10.78
CA LEU A 19 9.22 17.41 -10.98
C LEU A 19 9.19 16.90 -12.44
N VAL A 20 8.69 15.70 -12.67
CA VAL A 20 8.60 15.13 -14.03
C VAL A 20 7.56 15.90 -14.83
N ALA A 21 8.01 16.65 -15.83
CA ALA A 21 7.14 17.47 -16.69
C ALA A 21 6.62 16.66 -17.89
N GLN A 22 7.49 15.88 -18.53
CA GLN A 22 7.13 15.06 -19.69
C GLN A 22 7.96 13.78 -19.75
N GLN A 23 7.37 12.69 -20.23
CA GLN A 23 8.06 11.45 -20.62
C GLN A 23 7.67 11.08 -22.05
N ILE A 24 8.64 10.59 -22.83
CA ILE A 24 8.40 10.00 -24.15
C ILE A 24 8.74 8.51 -24.08
N LEU A 25 7.77 7.66 -24.44
CA LEU A 25 7.87 6.21 -24.39
C LEU A 25 7.94 5.65 -25.81
N GLY A 26 8.79 4.64 -26.01
CA GLY A 26 9.11 4.10 -27.34
C GLY A 26 10.07 4.97 -28.16
N VAL A 27 10.49 4.43 -29.31
CA VAL A 27 11.41 5.10 -30.27
C VAL A 27 10.95 4.99 -31.72
N THR A 28 10.09 4.02 -32.06
CA THR A 28 9.49 3.91 -33.39
C THR A 28 8.63 5.13 -33.66
N ALA A 29 8.99 5.90 -34.68
CA ALA A 29 8.20 7.04 -35.13
C ALA A 29 6.77 6.59 -35.44
N ASN A 30 5.80 7.46 -35.15
CA ASN A 30 4.37 7.22 -35.34
C ASN A 30 3.79 6.11 -34.43
N GLN A 31 4.54 5.68 -33.41
CA GLN A 31 4.10 4.72 -32.37
C GLN A 31 4.59 5.12 -30.96
N ARG A 32 5.10 6.36 -30.78
CA ARG A 32 5.53 6.85 -29.47
C ARG A 32 4.31 7.24 -28.63
N LEU A 33 4.44 7.13 -27.31
CA LEU A 33 3.49 7.75 -26.37
C LEU A 33 4.17 8.89 -25.64
N ARG A 34 3.42 9.95 -25.34
CA ARG A 34 3.86 11.07 -24.51
C ARG A 34 3.00 11.10 -23.26
N VAL A 35 3.64 11.20 -22.09
CA VAL A 35 2.97 11.54 -20.84
C VAL A 35 3.39 12.96 -20.47
N SER A 36 2.42 13.85 -20.28
CA SER A 36 2.61 15.24 -19.90
C SER A 36 1.97 15.50 -18.55
N ASN A 37 2.69 16.15 -17.63
CA ASN A 37 2.20 16.49 -16.31
C ASN A 37 2.21 18.01 -16.12
N THR A 38 1.07 18.59 -15.76
CA THR A 38 0.95 20.00 -15.36
C THR A 38 0.79 20.08 -13.85
N TYR A 39 1.44 21.07 -13.24
CA TYR A 39 1.41 21.30 -11.80
C TYR A 39 0.92 22.72 -11.52
N ASP A 40 0.16 22.89 -10.43
CA ASP A 40 -0.15 24.20 -9.89
C ASP A 40 1.16 24.93 -9.50
N PRO A 41 1.36 26.19 -9.94
CA PRO A 41 2.65 26.86 -9.78
C PRO A 41 3.03 27.14 -8.33
N ALA A 42 2.04 27.34 -7.44
CA ALA A 42 2.25 27.73 -6.05
C ALA A 42 2.35 26.53 -5.10
N THR A 43 1.42 25.57 -5.21
CA THR A 43 1.33 24.38 -4.34
C THR A 43 2.12 23.18 -4.87
N ARG A 44 2.53 23.21 -6.15
CA ARG A 44 3.23 22.12 -6.86
C ARG A 44 2.42 20.81 -6.97
N ARG A 45 1.11 20.84 -6.67
CA ARG A 45 0.18 19.70 -6.83
C ARG A 45 -0.05 19.41 -8.32
N LEU A 46 -0.21 18.14 -8.67
CA LEU A 46 -0.46 17.68 -10.05
C LEU A 46 -1.89 18.06 -10.46
N THR A 47 -2.08 18.98 -11.39
CA THR A 47 -3.42 19.42 -11.82
C THR A 47 -3.92 18.70 -13.07
N ASN A 48 -3.01 18.19 -13.90
CA ASN A 48 -3.33 17.44 -15.11
C ASN A 48 -2.24 16.41 -15.42
N ARG A 49 -2.65 15.20 -15.81
CA ARG A 49 -1.82 14.15 -16.41
C ARG A 49 -2.45 13.72 -17.74
N GLN A 50 -1.79 14.03 -18.84
CA GLN A 50 -2.24 13.75 -20.20
C GLN A 50 -1.37 12.66 -20.84
N ILE A 51 -2.01 11.70 -21.51
CA ILE A 51 -1.38 10.60 -22.25
C ILE A 51 -1.78 10.77 -23.72
N ASP A 52 -0.80 11.12 -24.55
CA ASP A 52 -0.96 11.22 -26.00
C ASP A 52 -0.30 10.02 -26.70
N ALA A 53 -0.81 9.67 -27.89
CA ALA A 53 -0.06 8.87 -28.85
C ALA A 53 0.42 9.75 -30.00
N GLU A 54 1.62 9.48 -30.51
CA GLU A 54 2.08 10.08 -31.75
C GLU A 54 1.18 9.64 -32.90
N ASN A 55 0.78 10.58 -33.74
CA ASN A 55 -0.11 10.33 -34.84
C ASN A 55 0.50 9.35 -35.86
N ALA A 56 -0.30 8.39 -36.33
CA ALA A 56 0.17 7.28 -37.17
C ALA A 56 0.75 7.71 -38.53
N THR A 57 0.34 8.89 -39.05
CA THR A 57 0.78 9.40 -40.36
C THR A 57 1.64 10.66 -40.26
N THR A 58 1.48 11.45 -39.20
CA THR A 58 2.14 12.76 -39.04
C THR A 58 3.11 12.77 -37.85
N ALA A 59 4.40 12.53 -38.14
CA ALA A 59 5.44 12.52 -37.11
C ALA A 59 5.48 13.81 -36.28
N ASN A 60 5.64 13.67 -34.97
CA ASN A 60 5.56 14.73 -33.95
C ASN A 60 4.20 15.46 -33.83
N SER A 61 3.15 15.01 -34.52
CA SER A 61 1.77 15.32 -34.12
C SER A 61 1.31 14.34 -33.04
N TRP A 62 0.43 14.77 -32.15
CA TRP A 62 0.05 14.03 -30.94
C TRP A 62 -1.46 14.07 -30.72
N ASP A 63 -2.08 12.90 -30.64
CA ASP A 63 -3.51 12.75 -30.39
C ASP A 63 -3.71 12.39 -28.91
N ASP A 64 -4.47 13.20 -28.15
CA ASP A 64 -4.87 12.86 -26.77
C ASP A 64 -5.60 11.51 -26.77
N LYS A 65 -5.14 10.61 -25.90
CA LYS A 65 -5.73 9.29 -25.72
C LYS A 65 -6.46 9.21 -24.39
N PHE A 66 -5.83 9.71 -23.32
CA PHE A 66 -6.46 9.80 -22.02
C PHE A 66 -5.86 10.93 -21.20
N THR A 67 -6.71 11.78 -20.63
CA THR A 67 -6.31 12.86 -19.74
C THR A 67 -7.03 12.74 -18.40
N THR A 68 -6.30 12.88 -17.30
CA THR A 68 -6.83 12.99 -15.94
C THR A 68 -6.55 14.39 -15.41
N GLU A 69 -7.58 15.05 -14.88
CA GLU A 69 -7.50 16.39 -14.29
C GLU A 69 -7.88 16.30 -12.80
N TYR A 70 -7.26 17.12 -11.95
CA TYR A 70 -7.39 17.03 -10.49
C TYR A 70 -7.90 18.34 -9.87
N GLY A 71 -8.95 18.22 -9.06
CA GLY A 71 -9.43 19.28 -8.17
C GLY A 71 -8.90 19.09 -6.76
N TYR A 72 -8.62 20.19 -6.06
CA TYR A 72 -8.14 20.17 -4.68
C TYR A 72 -8.90 21.17 -3.81
N ASP A 73 -9.05 20.88 -2.51
CA ASP A 73 -9.33 21.90 -1.51
C ASP A 73 -8.04 22.64 -1.06
N ALA A 74 -8.19 23.65 -0.20
CA ALA A 74 -7.05 24.42 0.31
C ALA A 74 -6.04 23.53 1.07
N THR A 75 -6.55 22.59 1.88
CA THR A 75 -5.77 21.63 2.67
C THR A 75 -4.97 20.66 1.77
N GLY A 76 -5.46 20.38 0.57
CA GLY A 76 -4.86 19.47 -0.41
C GLY A 76 -5.57 18.13 -0.56
N ASN A 77 -6.77 17.97 -0.02
CA ASN A 77 -7.59 16.81 -0.35
C ASN A 77 -8.01 16.89 -1.81
N VAL A 78 -8.00 15.74 -2.51
CA VAL A 78 -8.49 15.65 -3.89
C VAL A 78 -10.01 15.74 -3.86
N THR A 79 -10.58 16.83 -4.37
CA THR A 79 -12.04 17.03 -4.43
C THR A 79 -12.64 16.57 -5.74
N ALA A 80 -11.84 16.44 -6.80
CA ALA A 80 -12.26 15.91 -8.09
C ALA A 80 -11.14 15.13 -8.80
N ILE A 81 -11.50 14.05 -9.48
CA ILE A 81 -10.67 13.35 -10.48
C ILE A 81 -11.50 13.26 -11.75
N ALA A 82 -11.12 14.01 -12.78
CA ALA A 82 -11.92 14.19 -13.99
C ALA A 82 -11.23 13.55 -15.21
N GLY A 83 -11.86 12.53 -15.78
CA GLY A 83 -11.35 11.75 -16.91
C GLY A 83 -11.83 12.30 -18.26
N LYS A 84 -10.91 12.31 -19.24
CA LYS A 84 -11.20 12.51 -20.65
C LYS A 84 -10.61 11.36 -21.44
N THR A 85 -11.41 10.79 -22.34
CA THR A 85 -10.98 9.78 -23.31
C THR A 85 -11.07 10.40 -24.70
N ALA A 86 -9.96 10.40 -25.44
CA ALA A 86 -9.84 11.08 -26.74
C ALA A 86 -10.31 12.55 -26.74
N GLY A 87 -9.88 13.34 -25.76
CA GLY A 87 -10.26 14.76 -25.58
C GLY A 87 -11.66 15.00 -25.01
N ALA A 88 -12.59 14.04 -25.13
CA ALA A 88 -13.95 14.16 -24.61
C ALA A 88 -14.03 13.70 -23.15
N ARG A 89 -14.72 14.47 -22.29
CA ARG A 89 -14.92 14.08 -20.89
C ARG A 89 -15.83 12.85 -20.81
N ASP A 90 -15.37 11.82 -20.08
CA ASP A 90 -16.11 10.56 -19.93
C ASP A 90 -16.69 10.36 -18.52
N GLN A 91 -16.11 11.05 -17.53
CA GLN A 91 -16.44 10.90 -16.11
C GLN A 91 -15.79 12.01 -15.28
N VAL A 92 -16.45 12.42 -14.20
CA VAL A 92 -15.82 13.08 -13.05
C VAL A 92 -16.14 12.27 -11.81
N GLU A 93 -15.14 11.99 -10.99
CA GLU A 93 -15.32 11.53 -9.62
C GLU A 93 -15.14 12.70 -8.68
N CYS A 94 -16.05 12.87 -7.73
CA CYS A 94 -16.09 13.95 -6.77
C CYS A 94 -16.03 13.39 -5.36
N TYR A 95 -15.38 14.12 -4.44
CA TYR A 95 -15.10 13.64 -3.07
C TYR A 95 -15.35 14.74 -2.03
N SER A 96 -16.00 14.36 -0.92
CA SER A 96 -16.20 15.20 0.27
C SER A 96 -15.53 14.56 1.48
N TYR A 97 -15.07 15.40 2.41
CA TYR A 97 -14.30 14.97 3.58
C TYR A 97 -14.86 15.57 4.88
N ASP A 98 -14.55 14.96 6.01
CA ASP A 98 -14.75 15.59 7.33
C ASP A 98 -13.54 16.43 7.78
N HIS A 99 -13.64 17.00 8.97
CA HIS A 99 -12.59 17.84 9.57
C HIS A 99 -11.30 17.10 9.92
N LEU A 100 -11.31 15.76 9.96
CA LEU A 100 -10.12 14.92 10.11
C LEU A 100 -9.54 14.48 8.75
N ARG A 101 -10.11 14.98 7.64
CA ARG A 101 -9.80 14.63 6.25
C ARG A 101 -10.21 13.20 5.86
N ARG A 102 -11.13 12.55 6.61
CA ARG A 102 -11.68 11.23 6.27
C ARG A 102 -12.75 11.37 5.19
N LEU A 103 -12.82 10.43 4.24
CA LEU A 103 -13.71 10.49 3.09
C LEU A 103 -15.18 10.24 3.52
N THR A 104 -16.04 11.25 3.45
CA THR A 104 -17.45 11.12 3.87
C THR A 104 -18.40 10.82 2.72
N GLN A 105 -18.08 11.27 1.51
CA GLN A 105 -18.87 10.97 0.31
C GLN A 105 -17.96 10.88 -0.91
N ALA A 106 -18.33 10.02 -1.85
CA ALA A 106 -17.73 9.97 -3.18
C ALA A 106 -18.80 9.63 -4.23
N TRP A 107 -18.77 10.29 -5.38
CA TRP A 107 -19.79 10.09 -6.41
C TRP A 107 -19.28 10.41 -7.81
N THR A 108 -20.03 10.02 -8.84
CA THR A 108 -19.73 10.36 -10.23
C THR A 108 -20.69 11.37 -10.85
N GLU A 109 -20.12 12.25 -11.67
CA GLU A 109 -20.81 13.21 -12.52
C GLU A 109 -20.37 13.03 -13.99
N ALA A 110 -21.20 13.49 -14.93
CA ALA A 110 -20.87 13.50 -16.36
C ALA A 110 -19.95 14.67 -16.77
N ASP A 111 -20.03 15.80 -16.07
CA ASP A 111 -19.12 16.95 -16.20
C ASP A 111 -18.78 17.53 -14.83
N TRP A 112 -17.81 18.44 -14.77
CA TRP A 112 -17.22 18.91 -13.52
C TRP A 112 -18.10 19.93 -12.80
N GLY A 113 -19.02 19.45 -11.97
CA GLY A 113 -19.74 20.25 -10.97
C GLY A 113 -19.15 20.09 -9.57
N CYS A 114 -19.12 18.85 -9.07
CA CYS A 114 -18.73 18.46 -7.70
C CYS A 114 -19.35 19.32 -6.58
N THR A 115 -20.62 19.71 -6.76
CA THR A 115 -21.37 20.54 -5.79
C THR A 115 -22.50 19.79 -5.08
N THR A 116 -23.17 18.88 -5.77
CA THR A 116 -24.30 18.09 -5.24
C THR A 116 -24.11 16.62 -5.63
N PRO A 117 -24.10 15.66 -4.69
CA PRO A 117 -23.90 14.25 -5.01
C PRO A 117 -24.88 13.67 -6.04
N GLN A 118 -24.36 13.36 -7.24
CA GLN A 118 -25.07 12.74 -8.35
C GLN A 118 -24.76 11.23 -8.44
N ARG A 119 -25.23 10.58 -9.51
CA ARG A 119 -24.81 9.24 -9.96
C ARG A 119 -24.91 9.18 -11.48
N THR A 120 -24.01 9.88 -12.17
CA THR A 120 -23.99 10.00 -13.65
C THR A 120 -22.57 9.78 -14.22
N GLY A 121 -22.41 9.83 -15.55
CA GLY A 121 -21.16 9.47 -16.23
C GLY A 121 -20.99 7.97 -16.47
N ALA A 122 -19.83 7.56 -17.00
CA ALA A 122 -19.48 6.14 -17.14
C ALA A 122 -19.45 5.42 -15.78
N ASP A 123 -19.81 4.13 -15.74
CA ASP A 123 -19.84 3.27 -14.54
C ASP A 123 -20.27 4.00 -13.25
N PRO A 124 -21.51 4.53 -13.19
CA PRO A 124 -21.85 5.56 -12.23
C PRO A 124 -22.07 5.02 -10.81
N TYR A 125 -21.45 5.67 -9.83
CA TYR A 125 -21.58 5.34 -8.41
C TYR A 125 -21.88 6.56 -7.55
N ARG A 126 -22.42 6.29 -6.35
CA ARG A 126 -22.55 7.26 -5.27
C ARG A 126 -22.48 6.51 -3.95
N LEU A 127 -21.54 6.90 -3.10
CA LEU A 127 -21.23 6.27 -1.83
C LEU A 127 -21.15 7.35 -0.73
N SER A 128 -21.49 6.98 0.50
CA SER A 128 -21.17 7.76 1.70
C SER A 128 -20.70 6.86 2.82
N TRP A 129 -19.94 7.43 3.76
CA TRP A 129 -19.39 6.72 4.91
C TRP A 129 -19.62 7.51 6.19
N THR A 130 -19.82 6.78 7.29
CA THR A 130 -19.77 7.33 8.64
C THR A 130 -18.64 6.66 9.43
N TYR A 131 -18.14 7.36 10.44
CA TYR A 131 -17.03 6.90 11.28
C TYR A 131 -17.30 7.20 12.75
N ASP A 132 -16.83 6.33 13.63
CA ASP A 132 -16.76 6.63 15.05
C ASP A 132 -15.63 7.63 15.40
N LYS A 133 -15.51 7.94 16.70
CA LYS A 133 -14.49 8.86 17.23
C LYS A 133 -13.05 8.35 17.08
N THR A 134 -12.87 7.05 16.87
CA THR A 134 -11.58 6.36 16.72
C THR A 134 -11.27 5.94 15.27
N GLY A 135 -12.07 6.42 14.31
CA GLY A 135 -11.85 6.17 12.89
C GLY A 135 -12.30 4.79 12.40
N ASN A 136 -13.01 4.00 13.20
CA ASN A 136 -13.69 2.83 12.65
C ASN A 136 -14.80 3.32 11.71
N ARG A 137 -14.84 2.79 10.48
CA ARG A 137 -15.98 2.99 9.57
C ARG A 137 -17.20 2.33 10.19
N THR A 138 -18.26 3.06 10.49
CA THR A 138 -19.49 2.55 11.11
C THR A 138 -20.57 2.22 10.07
N THR A 139 -20.62 2.97 8.97
CA THR A 139 -21.48 2.61 7.82
C THR A 139 -20.78 2.88 6.48
N GLN A 140 -21.24 2.16 5.46
CA GLN A 140 -21.10 2.51 4.05
C GLN A 140 -22.49 2.48 3.41
N THR A 141 -22.89 3.54 2.72
CA THR A 141 -24.20 3.59 2.02
C THR A 141 -23.97 3.76 0.53
N ALA A 142 -24.42 2.76 -0.25
CA ALA A 142 -24.47 2.81 -1.70
C ALA A 142 -25.84 3.32 -2.16
N TYR A 143 -25.87 4.40 -2.94
CA TYR A 143 -27.12 4.99 -3.45
C TYR A 143 -27.39 4.48 -4.87
N GLY A 144 -28.36 3.58 -5.01
CA GLY A 144 -28.77 2.99 -6.29
C GLY A 144 -30.01 3.66 -6.88
N ALA A 145 -30.31 3.34 -8.14
CA ALA A 145 -31.56 3.76 -8.78
C ALA A 145 -32.80 3.04 -8.21
N SER A 146 -32.60 1.81 -7.70
CA SER A 146 -33.66 0.96 -7.15
C SER A 146 -33.82 1.08 -5.62
N GLY A 147 -33.10 2.01 -4.99
CA GLY A 147 -32.99 2.14 -3.53
C GLY A 147 -31.53 2.26 -3.07
N ASN A 148 -31.35 2.44 -1.76
CA ASN A 148 -30.02 2.50 -1.14
C ASN A 148 -29.74 1.21 -0.36
N THR A 149 -28.52 0.69 -0.48
CA THR A 149 -28.00 -0.34 0.43
C THR A 149 -27.17 0.36 1.50
N THR A 150 -27.20 -0.12 2.75
CA THR A 150 -26.35 0.41 3.82
C THR A 150 -25.75 -0.74 4.61
N ASP A 151 -24.44 -0.83 4.52
CA ASP A 151 -23.60 -1.77 5.24
C ASP A 151 -23.34 -1.19 6.63
N VAL A 152 -23.68 -1.92 7.69
CA VAL A 152 -23.47 -1.52 9.08
C VAL A 152 -22.34 -2.35 9.68
N TYR A 153 -21.27 -1.68 10.06
CA TYR A 153 -20.03 -2.30 10.54
C TYR A 153 -20.08 -2.41 12.07
N THR A 154 -19.93 -3.63 12.59
CA THR A 154 -19.93 -3.90 14.04
C THR A 154 -18.52 -4.18 14.54
N TYR A 155 -18.21 -3.67 15.74
CA TYR A 155 -16.90 -3.78 16.40
C TYR A 155 -17.08 -4.18 17.86
N PRO A 156 -16.05 -4.73 18.52
CA PRO A 156 -16.02 -4.87 19.97
C PRO A 156 -16.22 -3.51 20.66
N ALA A 157 -16.81 -3.53 21.85
CA ALA A 157 -17.05 -2.31 22.63
C ALA A 157 -15.73 -1.55 22.93
N ALA A 158 -15.81 -0.22 23.03
CA ALA A 158 -14.66 0.61 23.35
C ALA A 158 -14.03 0.20 24.69
N GLY A 159 -12.71 0.06 24.72
CA GLY A 159 -11.95 -0.48 25.86
C GLY A 159 -11.91 -2.02 25.94
N GLY A 160 -12.68 -2.73 25.11
CA GLY A 160 -12.58 -4.17 24.92
C GLY A 160 -11.37 -4.58 24.09
N ALA A 161 -11.11 -5.89 24.01
CA ALA A 161 -10.04 -6.42 23.18
C ALA A 161 -10.31 -6.20 21.68
N LYS A 162 -9.29 -5.76 20.93
CA LYS A 162 -9.34 -5.50 19.48
C LYS A 162 -10.49 -4.56 19.05
N PRO A 163 -10.62 -3.34 19.61
CA PRO A 163 -11.75 -2.42 19.35
C PRO A 163 -11.80 -1.85 17.92
N HIS A 164 -10.80 -2.17 17.08
CA HIS A 164 -10.75 -1.81 15.66
C HIS A 164 -10.93 -3.02 14.73
N ALA A 165 -11.01 -4.24 15.25
CA ALA A 165 -11.32 -5.42 14.45
C ALA A 165 -12.82 -5.44 14.16
N VAL A 166 -13.21 -5.40 12.88
CA VAL A 166 -14.63 -5.47 12.48
C VAL A 166 -15.09 -6.91 12.67
N THR A 167 -16.16 -7.17 13.41
CA THR A 167 -16.66 -8.55 13.68
C THR A 167 -17.73 -8.99 12.69
N SER A 168 -18.53 -8.04 12.20
CA SER A 168 -19.51 -8.27 11.15
C SER A 168 -19.82 -7.01 10.38
N ILE A 169 -20.29 -7.20 9.14
CA ILE A 169 -20.87 -6.15 8.31
C ILE A 169 -22.23 -6.66 7.86
N THR A 170 -23.30 -5.95 8.23
CA THR A 170 -24.69 -6.38 7.97
C THR A 170 -25.40 -5.36 7.12
N ASP A 171 -26.12 -5.81 6.10
CA ASP A 171 -26.95 -4.99 5.23
C ASP A 171 -28.37 -5.62 5.10
N GLY A 172 -29.13 -5.23 4.06
CA GLY A 172 -30.43 -5.84 3.78
C GLY A 172 -30.39 -7.19 3.07
N SER A 173 -29.21 -7.65 2.60
CA SER A 173 -29.00 -8.88 1.84
C SER A 173 -28.41 -10.02 2.66
N GLY A 174 -27.58 -9.70 3.67
CA GLY A 174 -26.92 -10.72 4.48
C GLY A 174 -26.08 -10.17 5.62
N THR A 175 -25.08 -10.94 6.04
CA THR A 175 -24.10 -10.53 7.03
C THR A 175 -22.77 -11.20 6.74
N ASP A 176 -21.77 -10.38 6.46
CA ASP A 176 -20.37 -10.77 6.48
C ASP A 176 -19.90 -10.91 7.92
N SER A 177 -18.97 -11.83 8.15
CA SER A 177 -18.46 -12.13 9.49
C SER A 177 -16.95 -12.33 9.48
N PHE A 178 -16.28 -11.95 10.56
CA PHE A 178 -14.83 -11.96 10.67
C PHE A 178 -14.40 -12.39 12.08
N THR A 179 -13.40 -13.25 12.16
CA THR A 179 -12.78 -13.71 13.41
C THR A 179 -11.27 -13.48 13.37
N TYR A 180 -10.66 -13.35 14.54
CA TYR A 180 -9.26 -12.93 14.67
C TYR A 180 -8.53 -13.70 15.77
N ASP A 181 -7.24 -13.95 15.56
CA ASP A 181 -6.33 -14.47 16.58
C ASP A 181 -6.06 -13.43 17.70
N ASN A 182 -5.16 -13.75 18.63
CA ASN A 182 -4.78 -12.84 19.72
C ASN A 182 -3.91 -11.66 19.28
N ALA A 183 -3.16 -11.78 18.18
CA ALA A 183 -2.39 -10.68 17.58
C ALA A 183 -3.27 -9.72 16.77
N GLY A 184 -4.49 -10.15 16.42
CA GLY A 184 -5.45 -9.39 15.63
C GLY A 184 -5.38 -9.67 14.13
N ASN A 185 -4.81 -10.78 13.70
CA ASN A 185 -4.87 -11.22 12.33
C ASN A 185 -6.19 -11.96 12.06
N THR A 186 -6.83 -11.70 10.92
CA THR A 186 -8.09 -12.39 10.55
C THR A 186 -7.84 -13.88 10.34
N THR A 187 -8.52 -14.74 11.11
CA THR A 187 -8.41 -16.21 11.05
C THR A 187 -9.51 -16.86 10.21
N ALA A 188 -10.69 -16.25 10.14
CA ALA A 188 -11.74 -16.63 9.21
C ALA A 188 -12.57 -15.43 8.83
N ARG A 189 -13.06 -15.41 7.59
CA ARG A 189 -14.00 -14.43 7.05
C ARG A 189 -15.08 -15.13 6.23
N THR A 190 -16.29 -14.61 6.27
CA THR A 190 -17.32 -14.91 5.26
C THR A 190 -17.71 -13.57 4.66
N VAL A 191 -17.52 -13.42 3.35
CA VAL A 191 -17.85 -12.20 2.60
C VAL A 191 -18.68 -12.58 1.38
N ASP A 192 -19.83 -11.94 1.16
CA ASP A 192 -20.79 -12.30 0.10
C ASP A 192 -21.18 -13.79 0.13
N GLY A 193 -21.27 -14.38 1.32
CA GLY A 193 -21.52 -15.81 1.53
C GLY A 193 -20.31 -16.74 1.24
N VAL A 194 -19.18 -16.20 0.78
CA VAL A 194 -17.95 -16.96 0.53
C VAL A 194 -17.13 -17.08 1.81
N ALA A 195 -17.14 -18.28 2.41
CA ALA A 195 -16.33 -18.59 3.58
C ALA A 195 -14.85 -18.85 3.21
N GLN A 196 -13.94 -18.22 3.94
CA GLN A 196 -12.49 -18.39 3.85
C GLN A 196 -11.89 -18.60 5.24
N THR A 197 -11.00 -19.59 5.37
CA THR A 197 -10.15 -19.78 6.56
C THR A 197 -8.73 -19.33 6.25
N LEU A 198 -8.12 -18.58 7.16
CA LEU A 198 -6.83 -17.91 6.97
C LEU A 198 -5.85 -18.38 8.07
N THR A 199 -4.63 -18.72 7.68
CA THR A 199 -3.55 -19.06 8.62
C THR A 199 -2.36 -18.14 8.42
N TRP A 200 -1.60 -17.92 9.48
CA TRP A 200 -0.51 -16.94 9.54
C TRP A 200 0.79 -17.62 9.96
N ASP A 201 1.93 -17.14 9.44
CA ASP A 201 3.25 -17.61 9.85
C ASP A 201 3.68 -17.01 11.21
N ALA A 202 4.83 -17.45 11.73
CA ALA A 202 5.32 -17.02 13.04
C ALA A 202 5.73 -15.53 13.06
N GLU A 203 6.03 -14.97 11.89
CA GLU A 203 6.41 -13.59 11.65
C GLU A 203 5.20 -12.65 11.43
N GLY A 204 3.99 -13.21 11.26
CA GLY A 204 2.74 -12.46 11.13
C GLY A 204 2.32 -12.15 9.69
N HIS A 205 2.82 -12.89 8.69
CA HIS A 205 2.34 -12.82 7.31
C HIS A 205 1.29 -13.90 7.02
N LEU A 206 0.43 -13.66 6.02
CA LEU A 206 -0.64 -14.58 5.64
C LEU A 206 -0.05 -15.84 4.97
N ALA A 207 -0.01 -16.96 5.67
CA ALA A 207 0.56 -18.21 5.17
C ALA A 207 -0.39 -18.95 4.20
N THR A 208 -1.69 -19.05 4.52
CA THR A 208 -2.68 -19.68 3.63
C THR A 208 -4.05 -19.01 3.66
N VAL A 209 -4.80 -19.16 2.55
CA VAL A 209 -6.25 -18.95 2.48
C VAL A 209 -6.89 -20.22 1.91
N THR A 210 -7.86 -20.79 2.60
CA THR A 210 -8.65 -21.93 2.12
C THR A 210 -10.09 -21.49 1.88
N GLN A 211 -10.61 -21.73 0.68
CA GLN A 211 -11.94 -21.35 0.21
C GLN A 211 -12.63 -22.57 -0.41
N GLY A 212 -13.47 -23.27 0.35
CA GLY A 212 -14.02 -24.55 -0.09
C GLY A 212 -12.91 -25.58 -0.34
N ALA A 213 -12.81 -26.08 -1.57
CA ALA A 213 -11.74 -26.99 -1.98
C ALA A 213 -10.46 -26.27 -2.44
N ASP A 214 -10.52 -24.97 -2.72
CA ASP A 214 -9.37 -24.20 -3.20
C ASP A 214 -8.47 -23.78 -2.03
N GLN A 215 -7.16 -23.99 -2.20
CA GLN A 215 -6.15 -23.54 -1.26
C GLN A 215 -5.13 -22.63 -1.94
N HIS A 216 -4.92 -21.48 -1.31
CA HIS A 216 -3.87 -20.52 -1.61
C HIS A 216 -2.81 -20.59 -0.52
N GLY A 217 -1.55 -20.53 -0.91
CA GLY A 217 -0.42 -20.57 0.03
C GLY A 217 0.67 -19.59 -0.38
N TYR A 218 1.27 -18.91 0.58
CA TYR A 218 2.25 -17.86 0.35
C TYR A 218 3.56 -18.18 1.06
N VAL A 219 4.66 -17.66 0.53
CA VAL A 219 6.00 -17.77 1.15
C VAL A 219 6.67 -16.41 1.04
N TYR A 220 7.27 -15.97 2.14
CA TYR A 220 7.93 -14.67 2.28
C TYR A 220 9.44 -14.85 2.47
N ASP A 221 10.22 -13.80 2.16
CA ASP A 221 11.63 -13.75 2.56
C ASP A 221 11.80 -13.22 3.99
N ALA A 222 13.03 -13.28 4.52
CA ALA A 222 13.36 -12.79 5.86
C ALA A 222 13.21 -11.25 6.04
N ALA A 223 12.81 -10.52 4.99
CA ALA A 223 12.46 -9.10 5.04
C ALA A 223 10.96 -8.85 4.80
N GLY A 224 10.13 -9.91 4.79
CA GLY A 224 8.68 -9.84 4.62
C GLY A 224 8.20 -9.65 3.17
N ASN A 225 9.09 -9.75 2.16
CA ASN A 225 8.65 -9.68 0.77
C ASN A 225 8.07 -11.02 0.33
N ARG A 226 6.86 -11.03 -0.24
CA ARG A 226 6.26 -12.25 -0.81
C ARG A 226 7.13 -12.77 -1.97
N LEU A 227 7.72 -13.95 -1.79
CA LEU A 227 8.50 -14.67 -2.80
C LEU A 227 7.62 -15.58 -3.65
N LEU A 228 6.64 -16.24 -3.07
CA LEU A 228 5.83 -17.25 -3.75
C LEU A 228 4.34 -17.06 -3.47
N ARG A 229 3.51 -17.25 -4.49
CA ARG A 229 2.06 -17.50 -4.37
C ARG A 229 1.73 -18.83 -5.04
N ARG A 230 1.12 -19.74 -4.29
CA ARG A 230 0.48 -20.95 -4.78
C ARG A 230 -1.02 -20.68 -4.85
N ALA A 231 -1.65 -21.07 -5.94
CA ALA A 231 -3.09 -20.99 -6.17
C ALA A 231 -3.54 -22.25 -6.92
N PRO A 232 -4.85 -22.56 -6.96
CA PRO A 232 -5.36 -23.66 -7.77
C PRO A 232 -4.81 -23.64 -9.20
N GLY A 233 -4.18 -24.75 -9.61
CA GLY A 233 -3.57 -24.92 -10.92
C GLY A 233 -2.31 -24.08 -11.23
N THR A 234 -1.85 -23.18 -10.36
CA THR A 234 -0.75 -22.24 -10.68
C THR A 234 0.18 -21.89 -9.52
N VAL A 235 1.45 -21.63 -9.82
CA VAL A 235 2.44 -21.12 -8.85
C VAL A 235 3.14 -19.90 -9.47
N THR A 236 3.16 -18.78 -8.74
CA THR A 236 3.86 -17.53 -9.13
C THR A 236 5.08 -17.33 -8.23
N LEU A 237 6.26 -17.20 -8.84
CA LEU A 237 7.49 -16.75 -8.18
C LEU A 237 7.70 -15.25 -8.49
N TYR A 238 7.89 -14.46 -7.44
CA TYR A 238 8.16 -13.01 -7.54
C TYR A 238 9.67 -12.76 -7.39
N LEU A 239 10.24 -11.98 -8.32
CA LEU A 239 11.65 -11.60 -8.31
C LEU A 239 11.83 -10.11 -7.99
N PRO A 240 12.90 -9.71 -7.26
CA PRO A 240 13.09 -8.33 -6.81
C PRO A 240 13.18 -7.25 -7.90
N ASP A 241 13.39 -7.64 -9.17
CA ASP A 241 13.49 -6.73 -10.30
C ASP A 241 12.14 -6.46 -11.01
N GLY A 242 11.03 -6.91 -10.42
CA GLY A 242 9.69 -6.79 -10.99
C GLY A 242 9.39 -7.86 -12.05
N THR A 243 10.11 -8.99 -12.05
CA THR A 243 9.80 -10.15 -12.88
C THR A 243 8.95 -11.15 -12.08
N GLU A 244 7.95 -11.73 -12.71
CA GLU A 244 7.05 -12.74 -12.16
C GLU A 244 7.06 -13.96 -13.08
N LEU A 245 7.34 -15.15 -12.53
CA LEU A 245 7.32 -16.41 -13.27
C LEU A 245 6.11 -17.23 -12.82
N LYS A 246 5.17 -17.47 -13.73
CA LYS A 246 3.94 -18.22 -13.48
C LYS A 246 4.02 -19.61 -14.09
N LEU A 247 4.17 -20.62 -13.24
CA LEU A 247 4.02 -22.03 -13.59
C LEU A 247 2.53 -22.39 -13.65
N THR A 248 2.10 -23.02 -14.74
CA THR A 248 0.82 -23.75 -14.83
C THR A 248 1.08 -25.21 -14.48
N THR A 249 0.55 -25.69 -13.35
CA THR A 249 0.98 -26.96 -12.75
C THR A 249 0.58 -28.19 -13.57
N ALA A 250 -0.56 -28.14 -14.27
CA ALA A 250 -1.05 -29.25 -15.10
C ALA A 250 -0.22 -29.50 -16.37
N SER A 251 0.45 -28.48 -16.91
CA SER A 251 1.23 -28.56 -18.16
C SER A 251 2.74 -28.44 -17.98
N GLY A 252 3.20 -28.02 -16.79
CA GLY A 252 4.60 -27.67 -16.55
C GLY A 252 5.07 -26.38 -17.24
N GLN A 253 4.17 -25.67 -17.93
CA GLN A 253 4.51 -24.48 -18.70
C GLN A 253 4.76 -23.28 -17.77
N VAL A 254 5.81 -22.50 -18.06
CA VAL A 254 6.19 -21.31 -17.28
C VAL A 254 6.14 -20.06 -18.16
N ASP A 255 5.22 -19.15 -17.83
CA ASP A 255 5.11 -17.82 -18.42
C ASP A 255 5.88 -16.78 -17.61
N GLY A 256 6.57 -15.87 -18.29
CA GLY A 256 7.23 -14.72 -17.68
C GLY A 256 6.47 -13.41 -17.90
N SER A 257 6.23 -12.67 -16.82
CA SER A 257 5.79 -11.26 -16.85
C SER A 257 6.89 -10.37 -16.25
N ARG A 258 7.11 -9.18 -16.82
CA ARG A 258 8.09 -8.22 -16.29
C ARG A 258 7.59 -6.79 -16.31
N TYR A 259 7.60 -6.16 -15.14
CA TYR A 259 7.23 -4.77 -14.90
C TYR A 259 8.44 -3.85 -15.08
N TYR A 260 8.36 -2.95 -16.05
CA TYR A 260 9.39 -1.94 -16.29
C TYR A 260 9.01 -0.65 -15.57
N THR A 261 9.87 -0.18 -14.68
CA THR A 261 9.67 1.07 -13.94
C THR A 261 10.65 2.16 -14.37
N HIS A 262 10.19 3.41 -14.39
CA HIS A 262 10.99 4.60 -14.65
C HIS A 262 10.50 5.75 -13.77
N ASN A 263 11.41 6.50 -13.15
CA ASN A 263 11.09 7.51 -12.13
C ASN A 263 10.20 7.01 -10.97
N GLY A 264 10.22 5.70 -10.69
CA GLY A 264 9.46 5.07 -9.60
C GLY A 264 8.03 4.64 -9.95
N GLU A 265 7.58 4.89 -11.18
CA GLU A 265 6.28 4.47 -11.74
C GLU A 265 6.46 3.34 -12.77
N THR A 266 5.47 2.46 -12.94
CA THR A 266 5.44 1.48 -14.03
C THR A 266 5.17 2.17 -15.36
N VAL A 267 5.96 1.85 -16.39
CA VAL A 267 5.85 2.39 -17.77
C VAL A 267 5.57 1.31 -18.82
N GLY A 268 5.40 0.06 -18.37
CA GLY A 268 4.93 -1.05 -19.20
C GLY A 268 5.19 -2.42 -18.58
N VAL A 269 4.43 -3.40 -19.05
CA VAL A 269 4.50 -4.80 -18.67
C VAL A 269 4.79 -5.62 -19.92
N ARG A 270 5.84 -6.43 -19.90
CA ARG A 270 6.13 -7.40 -20.97
C ARG A 270 5.74 -8.79 -20.52
N THR A 271 5.04 -9.50 -21.38
CA THR A 271 4.69 -10.92 -21.25
C THR A 271 5.25 -11.70 -22.45
N VAL A 272 4.99 -13.00 -22.51
CA VAL A 272 5.22 -13.82 -23.71
C VAL A 272 4.44 -13.34 -24.95
N THR A 273 3.32 -12.62 -24.75
CA THR A 273 2.46 -12.11 -25.85
C THR A 273 2.87 -10.73 -26.36
N GLY A 274 3.73 -9.99 -25.66
CA GLY A 274 4.22 -8.69 -26.12
C GLY A 274 4.48 -7.68 -25.00
N LEU A 275 4.38 -6.39 -25.33
CA LEU A 275 4.61 -5.27 -24.43
C LEU A 275 3.36 -4.39 -24.38
N THR A 276 2.74 -4.31 -23.21
CA THR A 276 1.63 -3.39 -22.92
C THR A 276 2.19 -2.18 -22.17
N ARG A 277 1.86 -0.97 -22.60
CA ARG A 277 2.13 0.26 -21.83
C ARG A 277 1.09 0.36 -20.74
N GLN A 278 1.50 0.71 -19.52
CA GLN A 278 0.61 0.87 -18.38
C GLN A 278 0.94 2.21 -17.71
N PHE A 279 -0.11 2.89 -17.26
CA PHE A 279 -0.04 4.20 -16.63
C PHE A 279 -0.84 4.17 -15.34
N ALA A 280 -0.37 4.91 -14.34
CA ALA A 280 -0.98 4.97 -13.03
C ALA A 280 -1.59 6.34 -12.73
N ASP A 281 -2.59 6.31 -11.85
CA ASP A 281 -3.14 7.50 -11.20
C ASP A 281 -2.12 8.14 -10.23
N HIS A 282 -2.59 9.10 -9.45
CA HIS A 282 -1.80 9.88 -8.50
C HIS A 282 -1.34 9.06 -7.29
N HIS A 283 -2.08 8.02 -6.86
CA HIS A 283 -1.64 7.13 -5.77
C HIS A 283 -0.80 5.92 -6.23
N GLY A 284 -0.88 5.53 -7.50
CA GLY A 284 -0.08 4.47 -8.10
C GLY A 284 -0.88 3.26 -8.61
N THR A 285 -2.21 3.30 -8.61
CA THR A 285 -3.02 2.26 -9.24
C THR A 285 -2.89 2.39 -10.75
N SER A 286 -2.47 1.33 -11.44
CA SER A 286 -2.50 1.38 -12.90
C SER A 286 -3.94 1.25 -13.39
N ASN A 287 -4.48 2.26 -14.06
CA ASN A 287 -5.88 2.32 -14.48
C ASN A 287 -6.04 2.45 -16.00
N VAL A 288 -4.99 2.83 -16.72
CA VAL A 288 -4.95 2.89 -18.19
C VAL A 288 -3.81 2.06 -18.74
N ALA A 289 -4.15 1.21 -19.72
CA ALA A 289 -3.22 0.44 -20.53
C ALA A 289 -3.32 0.86 -22.00
N VAL A 290 -2.20 0.78 -22.72
CA VAL A 290 -2.15 0.97 -24.18
C VAL A 290 -1.38 -0.20 -24.78
N ALA A 291 -2.05 -0.99 -25.63
CA ALA A 291 -1.48 -2.13 -26.31
C ALA A 291 -0.57 -1.69 -27.48
N ALA A 292 0.22 -2.63 -28.03
CA ALA A 292 1.18 -2.34 -29.10
C ALA A 292 0.54 -1.83 -30.40
N ASN A 293 -0.75 -2.10 -30.63
CA ASN A 293 -1.54 -1.58 -31.75
C ASN A 293 -2.17 -0.20 -31.48
N GLY A 294 -1.91 0.42 -30.31
CA GLY A 294 -2.49 1.69 -29.90
C GLY A 294 -3.89 1.60 -29.27
N THR A 295 -4.48 0.41 -29.12
CA THR A 295 -5.75 0.24 -28.39
C THR A 295 -5.58 0.62 -26.93
N ILE A 296 -6.46 1.47 -26.43
CA ILE A 296 -6.51 1.90 -25.02
C ILE A 296 -7.48 0.99 -24.27
N THR A 297 -7.14 0.65 -23.04
CA THR A 297 -8.01 -0.07 -22.12
C THR A 297 -7.98 0.64 -20.78
N ARG A 298 -9.16 0.97 -20.25
CA ARG A 298 -9.31 1.62 -18.94
C ARG A 298 -10.05 0.66 -18.01
N ARG A 299 -9.49 0.42 -16.83
CA ARG A 299 -10.21 -0.16 -15.68
C ARG A 299 -10.49 0.93 -14.67
N ARG A 300 -11.55 0.78 -13.88
CA ARG A 300 -11.97 1.76 -12.87
C ARG A 300 -12.09 1.06 -11.52
N SER A 301 -11.81 1.79 -10.45
CA SER A 301 -12.05 1.33 -9.08
C SER A 301 -12.99 2.28 -8.34
N LEU A 302 -13.60 1.80 -7.27
CA LEU A 302 -14.17 2.63 -6.20
C LEU A 302 -13.02 3.22 -5.34
N PRO A 303 -13.30 4.20 -4.45
CA PRO A 303 -12.24 4.88 -3.70
C PRO A 303 -11.39 3.93 -2.84
N PHE A 304 -11.99 2.89 -2.27
CA PHE A 304 -11.30 1.87 -1.47
C PHE A 304 -10.78 0.68 -2.31
N GLY A 305 -10.71 0.81 -3.64
CA GLY A 305 -9.96 -0.11 -4.51
C GLY A 305 -10.75 -1.29 -5.09
N GLU A 306 -12.01 -1.48 -4.71
CA GLU A 306 -12.92 -2.43 -5.38
C GLU A 306 -13.03 -2.09 -6.88
N SER A 307 -13.23 -3.08 -7.73
CA SER A 307 -13.48 -2.85 -9.16
C SER A 307 -14.80 -2.11 -9.38
N ARG A 308 -14.83 -1.15 -10.31
CA ARG A 308 -16.03 -0.38 -10.69
C ARG A 308 -16.38 -0.63 -12.15
N GLY A 309 -17.59 -1.11 -12.38
CA GLY A 309 -18.02 -1.59 -13.70
C GLY A 309 -17.38 -2.93 -14.04
N THR A 310 -17.43 -3.31 -15.32
CA THR A 310 -16.82 -4.56 -15.80
C THR A 310 -15.30 -4.39 -15.92
N ASP A 311 -14.54 -5.19 -15.19
CA ASP A 311 -13.09 -5.25 -15.35
C ASP A 311 -12.71 -5.73 -16.77
N PRO A 312 -11.87 -4.99 -17.51
CA PRO A 312 -11.36 -5.45 -18.79
C PRO A 312 -10.23 -6.46 -18.60
N THR A 313 -9.91 -7.21 -19.66
CA THR A 313 -8.67 -8.00 -19.72
C THR A 313 -7.46 -7.11 -19.48
N TRP A 314 -6.66 -7.44 -18.46
CA TRP A 314 -5.52 -6.64 -18.02
C TRP A 314 -4.22 -7.44 -18.10
N THR A 315 -3.10 -6.78 -18.44
CA THR A 315 -1.79 -7.44 -18.51
C THR A 315 -1.15 -7.53 -17.12
N GLY A 316 -1.11 -8.73 -16.56
CA GLY A 316 -0.55 -9.05 -15.24
C GLY A 316 -1.48 -8.70 -14.07
N ASP A 317 -1.06 -8.99 -12.83
CA ASP A 317 -1.96 -9.03 -11.66
C ASP A 317 -1.97 -7.78 -10.77
N ARG A 318 -1.11 -6.80 -11.06
CA ARG A 318 -1.02 -5.56 -10.28
C ARG A 318 -2.33 -4.78 -10.33
N GLY A 319 -2.81 -4.34 -9.18
CA GLY A 319 -4.11 -3.71 -8.95
C GLY A 319 -3.99 -2.39 -8.19
N PHE A 320 -4.82 -2.24 -7.15
CA PHE A 320 -4.91 -1.05 -6.29
C PHE A 320 -3.53 -0.63 -5.76
N VAL A 321 -3.18 0.65 -5.93
CA VAL A 321 -1.92 1.29 -5.52
C VAL A 321 -0.61 0.57 -5.91
N GLY A 322 -0.65 -0.36 -6.87
CA GLY A 322 0.49 -1.17 -7.30
C GLY A 322 0.65 -2.50 -6.55
N GLY A 323 -0.26 -2.84 -5.64
CA GLY A 323 -0.36 -4.14 -4.99
C GLY A 323 -0.67 -5.28 -5.97
N THR A 324 -0.45 -6.53 -5.56
CA THR A 324 -0.82 -7.71 -6.35
C THR A 324 -2.23 -8.17 -5.97
N ARG A 325 -3.14 -8.25 -6.94
CA ARG A 325 -4.49 -8.78 -6.72
C ARG A 325 -4.44 -10.31 -6.74
N ASP A 326 -4.93 -10.92 -5.66
CA ASP A 326 -5.10 -12.37 -5.57
C ASP A 326 -6.53 -12.77 -5.94
N SER A 327 -6.70 -14.02 -6.40
CA SER A 327 -8.03 -14.58 -6.71
C SER A 327 -8.91 -14.81 -5.48
N THR A 328 -8.34 -14.68 -4.27
CA THR A 328 -9.06 -14.68 -2.99
C THR A 328 -9.88 -13.40 -2.76
N GLY A 329 -9.75 -12.40 -3.62
CA GLY A 329 -10.31 -11.05 -3.44
C GLY A 329 -9.38 -10.06 -2.73
N LEU A 330 -8.35 -10.57 -2.04
CA LEU A 330 -7.35 -9.75 -1.35
C LEU A 330 -6.37 -9.08 -2.32
N THR A 331 -5.77 -7.98 -1.87
CA THR A 331 -4.65 -7.31 -2.54
C THR A 331 -3.45 -7.27 -1.61
N HIS A 332 -2.33 -7.85 -2.03
CA HIS A 332 -1.07 -7.82 -1.31
C HIS A 332 -0.42 -6.44 -1.41
N LEU A 333 -0.26 -5.78 -0.26
CA LEU A 333 0.35 -4.46 -0.09
C LEU A 333 1.54 -4.54 0.86
N GLY A 334 2.68 -5.01 0.35
CA GLY A 334 3.95 -5.03 1.07
C GLY A 334 3.88 -5.85 2.36
N ALA A 335 3.82 -5.19 3.51
CA ALA A 335 3.77 -5.83 4.82
C ALA A 335 2.39 -6.43 5.17
N ARG A 336 1.31 -6.06 4.47
CA ARG A 336 -0.06 -6.48 4.83
C ARG A 336 -0.89 -6.89 3.63
N GLU A 337 -1.91 -7.67 3.92
CA GLU A 337 -2.96 -8.03 2.98
C GLU A 337 -4.14 -7.06 3.17
N TYR A 338 -4.59 -6.47 2.07
CA TYR A 338 -5.68 -5.51 2.02
C TYR A 338 -6.93 -6.14 1.42
N ASP A 339 -8.09 -5.82 1.98
CA ASP A 339 -9.39 -6.26 1.49
C ASP A 339 -10.16 -5.06 0.92
N PRO A 340 -10.27 -4.96 -0.42
CA PRO A 340 -10.99 -3.86 -1.05
C PRO A 340 -12.46 -3.80 -0.65
N ALA A 341 -13.13 -4.96 -0.51
CA ALA A 341 -14.58 -5.04 -0.25
C ALA A 341 -14.98 -4.41 1.10
N THR A 342 -14.15 -4.57 2.13
CA THR A 342 -14.35 -3.90 3.42
C THR A 342 -13.62 -2.56 3.51
N GLY A 343 -12.64 -2.32 2.64
CA GLY A 343 -11.80 -1.13 2.59
C GLY A 343 -10.75 -1.06 3.70
N ARG A 344 -10.26 -2.22 4.17
CA ARG A 344 -9.41 -2.35 5.38
C ARG A 344 -8.29 -3.37 5.19
N PHE A 345 -7.26 -3.28 6.02
CA PHE A 345 -6.29 -4.37 6.16
C PHE A 345 -6.88 -5.51 7.00
N ILE A 346 -6.41 -6.75 6.79
CA ILE A 346 -6.86 -7.95 7.53
C ILE A 346 -5.91 -8.36 8.68
N SER A 347 -4.87 -7.57 8.92
CA SER A 347 -3.97 -7.67 10.08
C SER A 347 -3.69 -6.27 10.64
N GLN A 348 -3.21 -6.21 11.89
CA GLN A 348 -2.85 -4.95 12.52
C GLN A 348 -1.64 -4.30 11.85
N ASP A 349 -1.56 -2.97 11.92
CA ASP A 349 -0.41 -2.20 11.44
C ASP A 349 0.84 -2.53 12.26
N PRO A 350 1.95 -2.99 11.64
CA PRO A 350 3.21 -3.18 12.35
C PRO A 350 3.87 -1.86 12.78
N VAL A 351 3.39 -0.71 12.31
CA VAL A 351 3.89 0.63 12.67
C VAL A 351 2.75 1.43 13.28
N ILE A 352 2.65 1.45 14.61
CA ILE A 352 1.64 2.25 15.34
C ILE A 352 2.30 3.50 15.96
N ASP A 353 1.74 4.66 15.66
CA ASP A 353 2.03 5.95 16.30
C ASP A 353 0.86 6.35 17.21
N PHE A 354 1.10 6.22 18.52
CA PHE A 354 0.13 6.57 19.56
C PHE A 354 -0.16 8.09 19.65
N ASN A 355 0.53 8.93 18.87
CA ASN A 355 0.31 10.37 18.80
C ASN A 355 -0.62 10.80 17.65
N ASP A 356 -0.93 9.93 16.67
CA ASP A 356 -1.93 10.18 15.63
C ASP A 356 -3.18 9.29 15.86
N PRO A 357 -4.29 9.84 16.37
CA PRO A 357 -5.52 9.09 16.61
C PRO A 357 -6.11 8.39 15.37
N GLN A 358 -5.76 8.81 14.15
CA GLN A 358 -6.19 8.12 12.93
C GLN A 358 -5.31 6.92 12.62
N GLN A 359 -4.04 6.96 13.02
CA GLN A 359 -3.05 5.92 12.76
C GLN A 359 -3.01 4.86 13.88
N THR A 360 -3.56 5.16 15.06
CA THR A 360 -3.89 4.14 16.08
C THR A 360 -4.95 3.12 15.63
N ASN A 361 -5.72 3.41 14.57
CA ASN A 361 -6.64 2.45 13.98
C ASN A 361 -5.87 1.48 13.07
N GLY A 362 -5.27 0.45 13.67
CA GLY A 362 -4.34 -0.47 13.00
C GLY A 362 -4.89 -1.26 11.79
N TYR A 363 -6.17 -1.12 11.42
CA TYR A 363 -6.75 -1.77 10.23
C TYR A 363 -7.23 -0.77 9.16
N ALA A 364 -7.30 0.53 9.46
CA ALA A 364 -7.82 1.52 8.54
C ALA A 364 -6.83 1.79 7.40
N TYR A 365 -7.25 1.60 6.15
CA TYR A 365 -6.43 1.99 5.02
C TYR A 365 -6.37 3.52 4.89
N SER A 366 -5.15 4.05 4.80
CA SER A 366 -4.90 5.43 4.35
C SER A 366 -5.65 6.51 5.15
N ASN A 367 -5.76 6.34 6.47
CA ASN A 367 -6.54 7.19 7.39
C ASN A 367 -8.00 7.42 6.92
N ASN A 368 -8.64 6.39 6.35
CA ASN A 368 -9.97 6.47 5.73
C ASN A 368 -10.10 7.52 4.61
N SER A 369 -9.00 7.86 3.93
CA SER A 369 -8.94 8.95 2.95
C SER A 369 -8.17 8.55 1.68
N PRO A 370 -8.65 7.52 0.96
CA PRO A 370 -7.88 6.84 -0.09
C PRO A 370 -7.69 7.67 -1.38
N ALA A 371 -8.47 8.74 -1.56
CA ALA A 371 -8.35 9.65 -2.70
C ALA A 371 -7.28 10.75 -2.48
N ALA A 372 -6.98 11.09 -1.21
CA ALA A 372 -6.02 12.14 -0.84
C ALA A 372 -4.69 11.60 -0.28
N PHE A 373 -4.71 10.41 0.30
CA PHE A 373 -3.56 9.72 0.87
C PHE A 373 -3.43 8.31 0.28
N THR A 374 -2.35 7.61 0.63
CA THR A 374 -2.08 6.27 0.09
C THR A 374 -1.05 5.51 0.91
N ASP A 375 -1.24 4.19 1.01
CA ASP A 375 -0.36 3.25 1.71
C ASP A 375 -0.02 2.07 0.78
N PRO A 376 1.02 2.17 -0.07
CA PRO A 376 1.38 1.14 -1.05
C PRO A 376 2.30 0.05 -0.49
N ASP A 377 2.91 0.26 0.69
CA ASP A 377 3.80 -0.68 1.36
C ASP A 377 3.13 -1.38 2.55
N GLY A 378 1.91 -0.97 2.90
CA GLY A 378 1.14 -1.54 3.99
C GLY A 378 1.66 -1.14 5.37
N LEU A 379 2.46 -0.08 5.48
CA LEU A 379 3.09 0.35 6.73
C LEU A 379 2.61 1.71 7.24
N ARG A 380 2.02 2.56 6.39
CA ARG A 380 1.46 3.85 6.81
C ARG A 380 0.82 4.63 5.66
N SER A 381 -0.24 5.35 6.01
CA SER A 381 -0.76 6.46 5.21
C SER A 381 0.34 7.49 4.91
N THR A 382 0.51 7.84 3.63
CA THR A 382 1.36 8.95 3.18
C THR A 382 0.57 9.92 2.30
N ASP A 383 0.84 11.22 2.43
CA ASP A 383 0.27 12.23 1.54
C ASP A 383 0.83 12.02 0.12
N ILE A 384 -0.06 12.03 -0.88
CA ILE A 384 0.28 11.76 -2.27
C ILE A 384 1.36 12.73 -2.81
N VAL A 385 1.43 13.95 -2.29
CA VAL A 385 2.45 14.94 -2.67
C VAL A 385 3.84 14.55 -2.13
N THR A 386 3.94 13.96 -0.93
CA THR A 386 5.23 13.60 -0.31
C THR A 386 5.81 12.25 -0.76
N LYS A 387 5.02 11.40 -1.44
CA LYS A 387 5.50 10.12 -2.03
C LYS A 387 6.80 10.24 -2.84
N ARG A 388 7.00 11.37 -3.53
CA ARG A 388 8.20 11.66 -4.34
C ARG A 388 9.49 11.85 -3.51
N VAL A 389 9.39 12.14 -2.22
CA VAL A 389 10.54 12.30 -1.31
C VAL A 389 10.83 11.00 -0.55
N VAL A 390 9.79 10.32 -0.05
CA VAL A 390 9.92 9.18 0.87
C VAL A 390 10.53 7.92 0.21
N LYS A 391 10.21 7.63 -1.06
CA LYS A 391 10.76 6.47 -1.80
C LYS A 391 12.30 6.49 -1.90
N LYS A 392 12.90 7.69 -1.84
CA LYS A 392 14.37 7.86 -1.83
C LYS A 392 15.00 7.64 -0.45
N ALA A 393 14.25 7.86 0.63
CA ALA A 393 14.70 7.65 2.01
C ALA A 393 14.61 6.18 2.43
N MET A 394 13.51 5.49 2.09
CA MET A 394 13.31 4.08 2.50
C MET A 394 14.30 3.13 1.82
N GLY A 395 14.64 3.38 0.55
CA GLY A 395 15.71 2.63 -0.16
C GLY A 395 17.12 2.79 0.45
N SER A 396 17.33 3.77 1.33
CA SER A 396 18.58 3.93 2.10
C SER A 396 18.54 3.36 3.52
N ILE A 397 17.36 3.06 4.08
CA ILE A 397 17.24 2.46 5.42
C ILE A 397 17.63 0.96 5.38
N ALA A 398 17.30 0.27 4.28
CA ALA A 398 17.68 -1.13 4.03
C ALA A 398 19.19 -1.38 3.80
N LYS A 399 20.05 -0.35 3.92
CA LYS A 399 21.51 -0.48 3.83
C LYS A 399 22.24 0.29 4.93
N LYS A 400 22.16 -0.21 6.17
CA LYS A 400 23.24 -0.01 7.14
C LYS A 400 24.36 -1.01 6.83
N PRO A 401 25.52 -0.61 6.30
CA PRO A 401 26.69 -1.49 6.29
C PRO A 401 27.15 -1.71 7.74
N THR A 402 27.26 -2.98 8.15
CA THR A 402 27.77 -3.35 9.47
C THR A 402 29.25 -2.97 9.57
N ALA A 403 29.52 -1.79 10.11
CA ALA A 403 30.88 -1.28 10.29
C ALA A 403 31.57 -2.00 11.46
N THR A 404 32.15 -3.18 11.19
CA THR A 404 33.00 -3.91 12.13
C THR A 404 34.18 -3.04 12.55
N LYS A 405 34.14 -2.49 13.77
CA LYS A 405 35.22 -1.67 14.33
C LYS A 405 36.45 -2.53 14.62
N THR A 406 37.34 -2.66 13.63
CA THR A 406 38.68 -3.18 13.85
C THR A 406 39.53 -2.10 14.54
N VAL A 407 39.75 -2.24 15.85
CA VAL A 407 40.53 -1.27 16.63
C VAL A 407 42.03 -1.48 16.41
N ALA A 408 42.59 -0.77 15.43
CA ALA A 408 44.04 -0.67 15.28
C ALA A 408 44.61 0.33 16.30
N LYS A 409 45.45 -0.14 17.24
CA LYS A 409 46.17 0.72 18.19
C LYS A 409 47.18 1.60 17.45
N ILE A 410 46.97 2.92 17.45
CA ILE A 410 47.97 3.88 17.01
C ILE A 410 48.97 4.12 18.14
N GLY A 411 50.19 3.63 17.97
CA GLY A 411 51.30 3.87 18.90
C GLY A 411 51.82 5.30 18.82
N THR A 412 52.11 5.90 19.97
CA THR A 412 52.58 7.28 20.09
C THR A 412 54.09 7.41 19.80
N LYS A 413 54.47 8.30 18.87
CA LYS A 413 55.82 8.89 18.83
C LYS A 413 55.76 10.39 18.50
N LYS A 414 56.39 11.18 19.36
CA LYS A 414 56.65 12.63 19.18
C LYS A 414 57.97 12.84 18.37
N PRO A 415 58.28 14.07 17.91
CA PRO A 415 59.09 14.28 16.71
C PRO A 415 60.57 14.61 16.96
N VAL A 416 61.37 14.52 15.90
CA VAL A 416 62.72 15.12 15.78
C VAL A 416 62.79 15.84 14.42
N GLY A 417 63.44 17.01 14.36
CA GLY A 417 63.44 17.92 13.20
C GLY A 417 64.54 17.67 12.16
N GLY A 418 64.54 18.44 11.05
CA GLY A 418 65.56 18.31 9.99
C GLY A 418 65.24 19.03 8.67
N SER A 419 65.43 20.34 8.67
CA SER A 419 65.13 21.36 7.64
C SER A 419 65.67 21.19 6.19
N ILE A 420 65.12 22.06 5.30
CA ILE A 420 65.65 22.60 4.01
C ILE A 420 65.39 21.81 2.71
N GLY A 421 64.76 22.47 1.73
CA GLY A 421 64.68 21.98 0.34
C GLY A 421 63.72 22.72 -0.61
N ARG A 422 63.87 24.04 -0.82
CA ARG A 422 63.09 24.75 -1.86
C ARG A 422 63.55 24.32 -3.27
N LYS A 423 62.64 23.82 -4.11
CA LYS A 423 62.70 24.01 -5.57
C LYS A 423 61.32 23.89 -6.21
N ALA A 424 60.90 24.96 -6.88
CA ALA A 424 59.69 24.98 -7.69
C ALA A 424 60.01 24.54 -9.13
N ILE A 425 59.18 23.68 -9.71
CA ILE A 425 59.01 23.56 -11.16
C ILE A 425 57.51 23.42 -11.42
N VAL A 426 56.91 24.47 -11.99
CA VAL A 426 55.57 24.44 -12.59
C VAL A 426 55.77 24.56 -14.09
N THR A 427 55.33 23.56 -14.85
CA THR A 427 55.36 23.60 -16.32
C THR A 427 53.95 23.87 -16.86
N PRO A 428 53.73 24.95 -17.63
CA PRO A 428 52.39 25.33 -18.08
C PRO A 428 51.99 24.70 -19.41
N VAL A 429 50.72 24.32 -19.55
CA VAL A 429 50.14 23.94 -20.86
C VAL A 429 49.55 25.19 -21.53
N LYS A 430 49.97 25.44 -22.78
CA LYS A 430 49.64 26.63 -23.55
C LYS A 430 48.17 26.63 -24.02
N LYS A 431 47.55 27.81 -24.00
CA LYS A 431 46.23 28.09 -24.60
C LYS A 431 46.45 28.93 -25.86
N THR A 432 46.15 28.40 -27.04
CA THR A 432 46.34 29.10 -28.31
C THR A 432 45.17 30.05 -28.59
N VAL A 433 45.48 31.29 -29.01
CA VAL A 433 44.50 32.34 -29.32
C VAL A 433 44.51 32.60 -30.83
N GLY A 434 43.33 32.61 -31.45
CA GLY A 434 43.12 33.22 -32.76
C GLY A 434 42.63 34.67 -32.60
N LYS A 435 43.36 35.64 -33.17
CA LYS A 435 42.91 37.04 -33.28
C LYS A 435 42.24 37.27 -34.63
N SER A 436 41.26 38.18 -34.68
CA SER A 436 40.72 38.77 -35.91
C SER A 436 40.92 40.29 -35.89
N GLY A 437 41.18 40.89 -37.05
CA GLY A 437 41.46 42.32 -37.20
C GLY A 437 40.94 42.91 -38.52
N THR A 438 39.94 43.80 -38.40
CA THR A 438 39.69 45.02 -39.19
C THR A 438 40.01 45.09 -40.71
N LYS A 439 38.99 45.38 -41.54
CA LYS A 439 38.78 46.73 -42.15
C LYS A 439 37.45 46.84 -42.95
N LYS A 440 37.02 48.10 -43.21
CA LYS A 440 35.78 48.58 -43.86
C LYS A 440 36.06 49.00 -45.33
N PRO A 441 35.07 49.17 -46.23
CA PRO A 441 34.33 50.46 -46.41
C PRO A 441 32.79 50.28 -46.62
N ALA A 442 31.91 51.16 -46.09
CA ALA A 442 31.20 52.29 -46.76
C ALA A 442 30.12 51.87 -47.79
N GLY A 443 28.90 52.44 -47.86
CA GLY A 443 28.22 53.46 -47.04
C GLY A 443 26.80 53.78 -47.60
N GLY A 444 25.92 54.45 -46.84
CA GLY A 444 24.57 54.87 -47.28
C GLY A 444 23.55 54.89 -46.13
N SER A 445 22.79 55.98 -45.94
CA SER A 445 22.07 56.23 -44.67
C SER A 445 20.90 57.23 -44.75
N ILE A 446 19.71 56.84 -44.25
CA ILE A 446 18.58 57.71 -43.81
C ILE A 446 17.76 56.94 -42.71
N GLY A 447 17.22 57.52 -41.62
CA GLY A 447 17.53 58.84 -41.04
C GLY A 447 16.49 59.55 -40.13
N ARG A 448 15.56 58.91 -39.37
CA ARG A 448 14.58 59.64 -38.52
C ARG A 448 14.28 59.05 -37.13
N LYS A 449 14.12 59.93 -36.13
CA LYS A 449 13.70 59.69 -34.73
C LYS A 449 12.19 59.89 -34.55
N ALA A 450 11.59 59.25 -33.53
CA ALA A 450 10.45 59.80 -32.77
C ALA A 450 10.36 59.18 -31.37
N THR A 451 10.00 59.99 -30.36
CA THR A 451 9.82 59.59 -28.95
C THR A 451 8.46 60.15 -28.48
N VAL A 452 7.61 59.37 -27.82
CA VAL A 452 6.37 59.88 -27.18
C VAL A 452 6.07 59.14 -25.86
N THR A 453 5.55 59.90 -24.90
CA THR A 453 5.20 59.53 -23.50
C THR A 453 3.68 59.75 -23.30
N PRO A 454 2.96 59.04 -22.40
CA PRO A 454 1.49 58.92 -22.48
C PRO A 454 0.71 60.07 -21.82
N VAL A 455 -0.58 60.19 -22.15
CA VAL A 455 -1.52 61.22 -21.64
C VAL A 455 -2.82 60.59 -21.10
N LYS A 456 -3.41 61.22 -20.08
CA LYS A 456 -4.70 60.87 -19.46
C LYS A 456 -5.78 61.96 -19.70
N LYS A 457 -7.05 61.54 -19.56
CA LYS A 457 -8.18 62.22 -18.84
C LYS A 457 -9.24 63.03 -19.65
N ALA A 458 -10.44 63.09 -19.02
CA ALA A 458 -11.68 63.84 -19.30
C ALA A 458 -12.55 63.33 -20.49
N VAL A 459 -13.85 62.98 -20.41
CA VAL A 459 -15.06 63.42 -19.64
C VAL A 459 -15.93 64.47 -20.37
N GLY A 460 -17.17 64.10 -20.71
CA GLY A 460 -18.27 64.96 -21.18
C GLY A 460 -19.59 64.17 -21.24
N LYS A 461 -20.75 64.78 -20.89
CA LYS A 461 -22.06 64.10 -20.69
C LYS A 461 -23.21 64.71 -21.53
N THR A 462 -24.11 63.85 -22.05
CA THR A 462 -25.56 64.04 -22.32
C THR A 462 -26.22 62.66 -22.57
N GLY A 463 -27.50 62.37 -22.27
CA GLY A 463 -28.46 63.04 -21.39
C GLY A 463 -29.95 62.77 -21.73
N ARG A 464 -30.75 62.22 -20.77
CA ARG A 464 -32.24 61.97 -20.81
C ARG A 464 -32.71 60.85 -21.75
N ASN A 465 -33.84 60.13 -21.58
CA ASN A 465 -34.90 59.95 -20.55
C ASN A 465 -35.72 58.67 -20.96
N VAL A 466 -36.60 58.00 -20.18
CA VAL A 466 -36.93 57.84 -18.74
C VAL A 466 -37.84 56.59 -18.62
N GLY A 467 -37.83 55.84 -17.50
CA GLY A 467 -38.79 54.75 -17.24
C GLY A 467 -38.57 54.04 -15.89
N ALA A 468 -39.49 54.19 -14.94
CA ALA A 468 -39.30 53.77 -13.54
C ALA A 468 -40.16 52.56 -13.13
N ARG A 469 -39.65 51.72 -12.22
CA ARG A 469 -40.41 50.98 -11.18
C ARG A 469 -39.47 50.25 -10.19
N GLY A 470 -39.87 50.21 -8.92
CA GLY A 470 -39.43 49.19 -7.95
C GLY A 470 -38.14 49.47 -7.16
N VAL A 471 -38.28 50.08 -5.97
CA VAL A 471 -37.23 50.10 -4.94
C VAL A 471 -37.65 49.19 -3.78
N SER A 472 -36.77 48.29 -3.36
CA SER A 472 -36.78 47.73 -1.99
C SER A 472 -35.36 47.74 -1.43
N LYS A 473 -35.21 48.27 -0.21
CA LYS A 473 -33.94 48.29 0.53
C LYS A 473 -33.75 46.96 1.26
N PRO A 474 -32.53 46.43 1.40
CA PRO A 474 -32.26 45.37 2.37
C PRO A 474 -32.38 45.92 3.80
N PRO A 475 -32.97 45.18 4.76
CA PRO A 475 -33.06 45.61 6.14
C PRO A 475 -31.71 45.47 6.88
N ALA A 476 -31.54 46.30 7.91
CA ALA A 476 -30.31 46.35 8.70
C ALA A 476 -30.12 45.13 9.61
N PHE A 477 -28.87 44.75 9.86
CA PHE A 477 -28.49 43.79 10.89
C PHE A 477 -28.99 44.26 12.27
N ARG A 478 -29.90 43.50 12.89
CA ARG A 478 -30.14 43.56 14.34
C ARG A 478 -29.22 42.56 15.03
N ALA A 479 -28.40 43.04 15.95
CA ALA A 479 -27.63 42.18 16.85
C ALA A 479 -28.58 41.43 17.78
N ILE A 480 -28.56 40.09 17.72
CA ILE A 480 -29.22 39.24 18.71
C ILE A 480 -28.20 39.01 19.84
N LYS A 481 -28.55 39.40 21.06
CA LYS A 481 -27.80 39.02 22.27
C LYS A 481 -28.01 37.53 22.51
N ASN A 482 -26.93 36.74 22.52
CA ASN A 482 -26.99 35.39 23.08
C ASN A 482 -27.23 35.48 24.60
N PRO A 483 -28.21 34.77 25.17
CA PRO A 483 -28.30 34.60 26.62
C PRO A 483 -27.18 33.69 27.12
N SER A 484 -26.64 33.99 28.30
CA SER A 484 -25.67 33.10 28.97
C SER A 484 -26.33 31.77 29.36
N PRO A 485 -25.62 30.63 29.27
CA PRO A 485 -26.10 29.38 29.86
C PRO A 485 -25.98 29.44 31.39
N SER A 486 -27.11 29.24 32.08
CA SER A 486 -27.11 28.96 33.53
C SER A 486 -26.59 27.54 33.80
N PRO A 487 -25.91 27.29 34.93
CA PRO A 487 -25.30 26.00 35.24
C PRO A 487 -26.26 25.04 35.94
N MET A 488 -26.10 23.72 35.73
CA MET A 488 -26.28 22.59 36.68
C MET A 488 -26.35 21.23 35.92
N PRO A 489 -26.15 20.07 36.59
CA PRO A 489 -25.61 19.83 37.93
C PRO A 489 -24.36 18.92 37.95
N SER A 490 -23.73 18.75 39.12
CA SER A 490 -22.58 17.85 39.33
C SER A 490 -22.91 16.36 39.14
N PRO A 491 -21.97 15.54 38.65
CA PRO A 491 -21.93 14.11 38.96
C PRO A 491 -21.66 13.94 40.46
N GLY A 492 -22.41 13.06 41.13
CA GLY A 492 -22.25 12.79 42.56
C GLY A 492 -21.04 11.91 42.88
N ASP A 493 -20.46 12.12 44.06
CA ASP A 493 -19.32 11.34 44.56
C ASP A 493 -19.70 9.87 44.83
N GLY A 494 -19.00 8.96 44.16
CA GLY A 494 -18.83 7.56 44.57
C GLY A 494 -17.37 7.33 44.96
N PRO A 495 -17.06 6.56 46.02
CA PRO A 495 -15.77 6.65 46.68
C PRO A 495 -14.62 6.09 45.83
N VAL A 496 -13.67 6.96 45.50
CA VAL A 496 -12.35 6.58 44.98
C VAL A 496 -11.51 6.04 46.15
N GLN A 497 -11.31 4.72 46.21
CA GLN A 497 -10.28 4.13 47.06
C GLN A 497 -8.97 3.97 46.28
N ASN A 498 -8.00 4.84 46.59
CA ASN A 498 -6.60 4.60 46.25
C ASN A 498 -6.04 3.53 47.20
N CYS A 499 -5.59 2.39 46.65
CA CYS A 499 -4.70 1.48 47.37
C CYS A 499 -3.27 2.01 47.28
N ALA A 500 -2.88 2.84 48.24
CA ALA A 500 -1.50 3.19 48.51
C ALA A 500 -0.99 2.37 49.72
N GLU A 501 0.26 1.90 49.60
CA GLU A 501 1.06 1.26 50.65
C GLU A 501 0.65 -0.15 51.13
N GLN A 502 1.65 -0.88 51.61
CA GLN A 502 1.65 -2.33 51.76
C GLN A 502 1.21 -2.77 53.17
N SER A 503 -0.03 -3.26 53.31
CA SER A 503 -0.31 -4.36 54.24
C SER A 503 -1.70 -4.98 54.04
N ASN A 504 -1.73 -6.28 53.72
CA ASN A 504 -2.81 -7.24 54.03
C ASN A 504 -4.19 -7.07 53.38
N CYS A 505 -4.31 -7.53 52.13
CA CYS A 505 -5.42 -8.40 51.73
C CYS A 505 -4.87 -9.74 51.22
N ASN A 506 -4.29 -10.50 52.14
CA ASN A 506 -3.73 -11.82 51.89
C ASN A 506 -4.85 -12.87 52.00
N PHE A 507 -5.55 -13.16 50.91
CA PHE A 507 -6.41 -14.33 50.76
C PHE A 507 -6.26 -14.89 49.35
N TYR A 508 -6.29 -16.23 49.23
CA TYR A 508 -6.03 -17.03 48.03
C TYR A 508 -4.55 -17.19 47.65
N ASN A 509 -3.89 -18.14 48.32
CA ASN A 509 -2.55 -18.64 48.00
C ASN A 509 -2.43 -19.05 46.52
N CYS A 510 -1.49 -18.46 45.79
CA CYS A 510 -0.89 -19.02 44.58
C CYS A 510 0.63 -18.93 44.72
N MET A 511 1.35 -20.05 44.56
CA MET A 511 2.81 -20.03 44.52
C MET A 511 3.31 -19.59 43.13
N PRO A 512 4.55 -19.06 43.01
CA PRO A 512 5.13 -18.75 41.71
C PRO A 512 5.27 -20.01 40.85
N GLY A 513 4.71 -19.99 39.63
CA GLY A 513 4.89 -21.06 38.62
C GLY A 513 3.63 -21.79 38.15
N SER A 514 2.42 -21.40 38.60
CA SER A 514 1.15 -22.06 38.19
C SER A 514 0.35 -21.25 37.16
N ILE A 515 -0.30 -21.94 36.22
CA ILE A 515 -1.30 -21.37 35.30
C ILE A 515 -2.68 -21.50 35.93
N CYS A 516 -3.38 -20.37 36.13
CA CYS A 516 -4.75 -20.36 36.65
C CYS A 516 -5.75 -20.33 35.48
N ASN A 517 -6.59 -21.37 35.35
CA ASN A 517 -7.68 -21.39 34.38
C ASN A 517 -8.99 -20.97 35.07
N PHE A 518 -9.67 -19.96 34.53
CA PHE A 518 -10.94 -19.46 35.04
C PHE A 518 -12.11 -20.06 34.24
N ASN A 519 -12.56 -21.25 34.62
CA ASN A 519 -13.96 -21.65 34.41
C ASN A 519 -14.38 -22.84 35.26
N GLN A 520 -15.58 -22.71 35.85
CA GLN A 520 -16.36 -23.74 36.56
C GLN A 520 -15.75 -24.30 37.87
N GLY A 521 -16.41 -23.99 38.98
CA GLY A 521 -15.96 -24.41 40.32
C GLY A 521 -16.46 -25.80 40.71
N ASN A 522 -15.53 -26.76 40.83
CA ASN A 522 -15.41 -27.67 41.98
C ASN A 522 -14.13 -28.52 41.84
N PRO A 523 -13.33 -28.71 42.91
CA PRO A 523 -12.09 -29.47 42.82
C PRO A 523 -12.32 -30.99 42.89
N VAL A 524 -11.74 -31.72 41.94
CA VAL A 524 -11.56 -33.19 42.00
C VAL A 524 -10.06 -33.48 42.13
N PRO A 525 -9.61 -34.44 42.98
CA PRO A 525 -8.19 -34.74 43.12
C PRO A 525 -7.65 -35.40 41.85
N VAL A 526 -6.62 -34.80 41.25
CA VAL A 526 -5.81 -35.44 40.19
C VAL A 526 -4.58 -36.07 40.84
N PRO A 527 -4.22 -37.33 40.53
CA PRO A 527 -2.99 -37.92 41.04
C PRO A 527 -1.76 -37.14 40.57
N ASN A 528 -0.73 -37.07 41.41
CA ASN A 528 0.57 -36.52 41.01
C ASN A 528 1.06 -37.25 39.73
N PRO A 529 1.40 -36.54 38.64
CA PRO A 529 2.16 -37.18 37.57
C PRO A 529 3.49 -37.63 38.15
N SER A 530 3.83 -38.91 37.95
CA SER A 530 5.19 -39.37 38.22
C SER A 530 6.18 -38.54 37.39
N PRO A 531 7.40 -38.27 37.90
CA PRO A 531 8.37 -37.47 37.16
C PRO A 531 8.62 -38.13 35.79
N ALA A 532 8.46 -37.34 34.73
CA ALA A 532 8.75 -37.82 33.38
C ALA A 532 10.22 -38.30 33.31
N PRO A 533 10.51 -39.41 32.62
CA PRO A 533 11.88 -39.87 32.45
C PRO A 533 12.72 -38.77 31.78
N ALA A 534 13.98 -38.64 32.22
CA ALA A 534 14.88 -37.65 31.67
C ALA A 534 15.15 -37.94 30.19
N ALA A 535 15.15 -36.89 29.35
CA ALA A 535 15.47 -37.04 27.93
C ALA A 535 16.85 -37.71 27.74
N PRO A 536 17.00 -38.64 26.78
CA PRO A 536 18.26 -39.32 26.49
C PRO A 536 19.42 -38.35 26.30
N ARG A 537 20.58 -38.62 26.91
CA ARG A 537 21.78 -37.81 26.73
C ARG A 537 22.70 -38.44 25.69
N ASP A 538 23.55 -37.60 25.11
CA ASP A 538 24.49 -38.01 24.07
C ASP A 538 25.46 -39.08 24.64
N GLY A 539 25.43 -40.29 24.07
CA GLY A 539 26.20 -41.46 24.52
C GLY A 539 25.47 -42.53 25.34
N ASP A 540 24.21 -42.32 25.75
CA ASP A 540 23.43 -43.33 26.50
C ASP A 540 23.00 -44.53 25.62
N GLU A 541 22.82 -45.71 26.23
CA GLU A 541 22.46 -46.97 25.56
C GLU A 541 21.11 -47.54 26.04
N TYR A 542 20.14 -47.61 25.13
CA TYR A 542 18.77 -48.09 25.40
C TYR A 542 18.42 -49.34 24.60
N SER A 543 17.46 -50.15 25.08
CA SER A 543 16.82 -51.17 24.25
C SER A 543 15.80 -50.54 23.28
N LEU A 544 15.50 -51.24 22.19
CA LEU A 544 14.60 -50.71 21.15
C LEU A 544 13.17 -50.48 21.66
N ASP A 545 12.69 -51.37 22.55
CA ASP A 545 11.32 -51.32 23.08
C ASP A 545 11.14 -50.18 24.11
N GLU A 546 12.16 -49.89 24.92
CA GLU A 546 12.18 -48.72 25.81
C GLU A 546 12.13 -47.41 25.01
N LEU A 547 12.95 -47.30 23.95
CA LEU A 547 13.02 -46.11 23.11
C LEU A 547 11.69 -45.80 22.40
N ILE A 548 10.99 -46.84 21.92
CA ILE A 548 9.66 -46.72 21.30
C ILE A 548 8.61 -46.27 22.32
N THR A 549 8.69 -46.78 23.55
CA THR A 549 7.73 -46.48 24.62
C THR A 549 7.86 -45.01 25.07
N ASP A 550 9.07 -44.54 25.36
CA ASP A 550 9.30 -43.16 25.81
C ASP A 550 8.98 -42.12 24.72
N ILE A 551 9.38 -42.37 23.46
CA ILE A 551 9.04 -41.48 22.33
C ILE A 551 7.52 -41.48 22.07
N GLY A 552 6.86 -42.63 22.20
CA GLY A 552 5.40 -42.74 22.08
C GLY A 552 4.64 -41.92 23.12
N ILE A 553 5.10 -41.94 24.38
CA ILE A 553 4.51 -41.17 25.48
C ILE A 553 4.70 -39.66 25.25
N ILE A 554 5.88 -39.23 24.79
CA ILE A 554 6.17 -37.81 24.48
C ILE A 554 5.29 -37.28 23.34
N LEU A 555 5.10 -38.08 22.28
CA LEU A 555 4.27 -37.67 21.13
C LEU A 555 2.76 -37.70 21.43
N ALA A 556 2.31 -38.64 22.27
CA ALA A 556 0.92 -38.68 22.73
C ALA A 556 0.56 -37.44 23.58
N GLY A 557 1.48 -36.97 24.42
CA GLY A 557 1.33 -35.72 25.17
C GLY A 557 1.26 -34.46 24.29
N ALA A 558 1.75 -34.54 23.05
CA ALA A 558 1.67 -33.48 22.05
C ALA A 558 0.46 -33.62 21.07
N GLY A 559 -0.39 -34.64 21.26
CA GLY A 559 -1.61 -34.82 20.47
C GLY A 559 -1.40 -35.39 19.06
N ILE A 560 -0.25 -36.02 18.77
CA ILE A 560 0.09 -36.55 17.43
C ILE A 560 -0.11 -38.06 17.40
N GLY A 561 -0.99 -38.54 16.52
CA GLY A 561 -1.27 -39.97 16.35
C GLY A 561 -0.26 -40.68 15.44
N LEU A 562 0.20 -41.87 15.86
CA LEU A 562 1.14 -42.71 15.12
C LEU A 562 0.39 -43.84 14.37
N PHE A 563 0.62 -43.98 13.06
CA PHE A 563 0.15 -45.11 12.26
C PHE A 563 1.33 -45.95 11.79
N LEU A 564 1.28 -47.27 12.01
CA LEU A 564 2.31 -48.22 11.60
C LEU A 564 1.79 -49.11 10.46
N GLY A 565 2.50 -49.07 9.32
CA GLY A 565 2.31 -49.98 8.18
C GLY A 565 3.43 -51.04 8.11
N PRO A 566 3.19 -52.20 7.47
CA PRO A 566 4.16 -53.29 7.43
C PRO A 566 5.40 -52.97 6.58
N VAL A 567 6.54 -53.56 6.96
CA VAL A 567 7.87 -53.22 6.46
C VAL A 567 8.14 -53.85 5.08
N GLY A 568 8.52 -53.04 4.08
CA GLY A 568 9.22 -53.53 2.89
C GLY A 568 8.85 -52.95 1.52
N ALA A 569 9.12 -51.67 1.26
CA ALA A 569 9.27 -51.12 -0.10
C ALA A 569 10.13 -49.85 -0.09
N VAL A 570 10.83 -49.57 -1.20
CA VAL A 570 11.93 -48.59 -1.27
C VAL A 570 11.56 -47.35 -2.08
N ALA A 571 12.00 -46.17 -1.60
CA ALA A 571 12.13 -44.89 -2.29
C ALA A 571 10.89 -44.29 -3.00
N GLY A 572 10.17 -43.42 -2.27
CA GLY A 572 9.29 -42.41 -2.84
C GLY A 572 9.20 -41.20 -1.90
N ALA A 573 9.76 -40.05 -2.30
CA ALA A 573 9.81 -38.86 -1.45
C ALA A 573 8.46 -38.11 -1.47
N VAL A 574 7.68 -38.24 -0.39
CA VAL A 574 6.51 -37.40 -0.12
C VAL A 574 6.90 -36.41 0.99
N ALA A 575 6.88 -35.11 0.67
CA ALA A 575 7.28 -34.06 1.59
C ALA A 575 6.07 -33.47 2.34
N GLY A 576 5.88 -33.90 3.59
CA GLY A 576 5.07 -33.24 4.61
C GLY A 576 5.91 -33.09 5.88
N LEU A 577 5.62 -32.08 6.72
CA LEU A 577 6.45 -31.77 7.89
C LEU A 577 6.57 -32.97 8.84
N GLY A 578 7.80 -33.49 8.97
CA GLY A 578 8.20 -34.44 9.99
C GLY A 578 9.65 -34.20 10.36
N ILE A 579 9.96 -34.12 11.65
CA ILE A 579 11.33 -34.01 12.14
C ILE A 579 12.05 -35.33 11.81
N VAL A 580 13.01 -35.27 10.90
CA VAL A 580 13.83 -36.44 10.53
C VAL A 580 14.92 -36.63 11.58
N LEU A 581 14.62 -37.42 12.61
CA LEU A 581 15.64 -37.84 13.58
C LEU A 581 16.53 -38.91 12.94
N MET A 582 17.77 -38.57 12.57
CA MET A 582 18.71 -39.52 11.97
C MET A 582 19.36 -40.40 13.04
N ILE A 583 18.75 -41.56 13.33
CA ILE A 583 19.39 -42.60 14.15
C ILE A 583 20.57 -43.19 13.37
N ARG A 584 21.81 -42.92 13.79
CA ARG A 584 23.01 -43.52 13.20
C ARG A 584 23.36 -44.84 13.87
N GLY A 585 23.36 -45.91 13.07
CA GLY A 585 24.04 -47.16 13.39
C GLY A 585 23.40 -47.98 14.50
N CYS A 586 22.36 -48.75 14.16
CA CYS A 586 22.02 -49.93 14.95
C CYS A 586 22.50 -51.18 14.18
N GLU A 587 23.51 -51.87 14.71
CA GLU A 587 24.00 -53.13 14.14
C GLU A 587 22.93 -54.21 14.32
N ALA A 588 22.53 -54.89 13.24
CA ALA A 588 21.46 -55.89 13.23
C ALA A 588 21.73 -57.20 14.02
N THR A 589 22.73 -57.18 14.91
CA THR A 589 23.13 -58.32 15.77
C THR A 589 23.28 -57.95 17.26
N LYS A 590 22.98 -56.71 17.67
CA LYS A 590 22.97 -56.29 19.09
C LYS A 590 21.72 -55.50 19.42
N SER A 591 21.08 -55.83 20.54
CA SER A 591 19.77 -55.33 20.97
C SER A 591 19.77 -53.95 21.64
N ARG A 592 20.75 -53.08 21.30
CA ARG A 592 20.90 -51.72 21.85
C ARG A 592 21.41 -50.75 20.78
N CYS A 593 20.83 -49.55 20.72
CA CYS A 593 21.29 -48.45 19.85
C CYS A 593 21.81 -47.27 20.72
N ARG A 594 22.67 -46.41 20.15
CA ARG A 594 23.19 -45.19 20.81
C ARG A 594 22.62 -43.91 20.20
N PHE A 595 22.44 -42.89 21.04
CA PHE A 595 22.07 -41.54 20.62
C PHE A 595 23.31 -40.69 20.26
N GLY A 596 23.16 -39.73 19.34
CA GLY A 596 24.21 -38.78 18.97
C GLY A 596 23.64 -37.53 18.28
N SER A 597 24.17 -36.35 18.60
CA SER A 597 23.60 -35.06 18.18
C SER A 597 24.21 -34.42 16.93
N GLN A 598 23.35 -33.76 16.12
CA GLN A 598 23.64 -32.60 15.27
C GLN A 598 22.39 -31.72 15.19
#